data_AF-A0AAN7G6N9-F1
#
_entry.id   AF-A0AAN7G6N9-F1
#
_cell.length_a   1.000
_cell.length_b   1.000
_cell.length_c   1.000
_cell.angle_alpha   90.00
_cell.angle_beta   90.00
_cell.angle_gamma   90.00
#
_symmetry.space_group_name_H-M   'P 1'
#
loop_
_entity.id
_entity.type
_entity.pdbx_description
1 polymer ?
#
loop_
_entity_poly.entity_id
_entity_poly.type
_entity_poly.pdbx_seq_one_letter_code
_entity_poly.pdbx_strand_id
1 'polypeptide(L)'
;MFSVEPNRASITNPFRLATSYFPPLFHWIPEHGQKNVQYYSEILQHENSITIKAIRDKANGDKIIYHSVYLNHIISEEMWGPNPAATRTLPKSSIPYSYHDYITAWFRFMLHQNETMSHSWFVNFDKDFDSEFPLWFIRWWTQFGSAVEIFLAPLKDSFQNFTLRFRTDTHGAKFTPLLHFIKKYKVPWILKWQYAKEDDVLARCWYVKWWDKFSHTKSIISNVARDFPSPSASPLRITTPVQKAVVDAPNALASSSTKNIKPPVKSKKKGSPLDAIRKDPDALYALLTKMIKEDEVANSDDERSSQASVTKDPYYPYPQNYPYPQDWFGHDEEDADDLAKD
;
A
#
# COMPACT_ATOMS: atom_id res chain seq x y z
N MET A 1 12.43 47.78 4.25
CA MET A 1 11.09 47.43 3.73
C MET A 1 10.57 46.31 4.61
N PHE A 2 9.50 46.53 5.37
CA PHE A 2 8.95 45.49 6.25
C PHE A 2 8.06 44.56 5.42
N SER A 3 8.35 43.26 5.45
CA SER A 3 7.48 42.25 4.87
C SER A 3 6.24 42.12 5.74
N VAL A 4 5.14 42.75 5.33
CA VAL A 4 3.83 42.49 5.94
C VAL A 4 3.44 41.07 5.57
N GLU A 5 3.41 40.18 6.57
CA GLU A 5 2.97 38.81 6.33
C GLU A 5 1.49 38.81 5.91
N PRO A 6 1.10 38.09 4.84
CA PRO A 6 -0.29 38.05 4.41
C PRO A 6 -1.20 37.53 5.53
N ASN A 7 -2.31 38.21 5.82
CA ASN A 7 -3.31 37.71 6.75
C ASN A 7 -4.00 36.48 6.12
N ARG A 8 -3.53 35.28 6.48
CA ARG A 8 -4.02 34.00 5.97
C ARG A 8 -5.21 33.45 6.77
N ALA A 9 -5.50 33.99 7.96
CA ALA A 9 -6.61 33.55 8.81
C ALA A 9 -7.96 33.65 8.09
N SER A 10 -8.12 34.67 7.23
CA SER A 10 -9.31 34.87 6.39
C SER A 10 -9.52 33.82 5.28
N ILE A 11 -8.54 32.94 5.01
CA ILE A 11 -8.69 31.89 4.00
C ILE A 11 -9.34 30.66 4.66
N THR A 12 -10.64 30.49 4.43
CA THR A 12 -11.42 29.35 4.96
C THR A 12 -11.18 28.05 4.18
N ASN A 13 -10.99 28.13 2.86
CA ASN A 13 -10.81 26.94 2.03
C ASN A 13 -9.40 26.33 2.23
N PRO A 14 -9.26 25.08 2.71
CA PRO A 14 -7.96 24.49 3.05
C PRO A 14 -7.00 24.37 1.86
N PHE A 15 -7.52 24.10 0.66
CA PHE A 15 -6.68 24.02 -0.54
C PHE A 15 -6.15 25.40 -0.96
N ARG A 16 -6.96 26.46 -0.92
CA ARG A 16 -6.50 27.83 -1.15
C ARG A 16 -5.51 28.31 -0.08
N LEU A 17 -5.66 27.83 1.16
CA LEU A 17 -4.69 28.09 2.21
C LEU A 17 -3.36 27.38 1.89
N ALA A 18 -3.41 26.10 1.50
CA ALA A 18 -2.24 25.34 1.09
C ALA A 18 -1.49 25.95 -0.10
N THR A 19 -2.18 26.39 -1.16
CA THR A 19 -1.53 27.04 -2.32
C THR A 19 -0.97 28.43 -2.02
N SER A 20 -1.35 29.04 -0.88
CA SER A 20 -0.67 30.24 -0.37
C SER A 20 0.67 29.92 0.32
N TYR A 21 0.85 28.70 0.85
CA TYR A 21 2.05 28.27 1.56
C TYR A 21 3.06 27.54 0.66
N PHE A 22 2.56 26.68 -0.24
CA PHE A 22 3.41 25.76 -1.00
C PHE A 22 3.45 26.15 -2.49
N PRO A 23 4.64 26.23 -3.11
CA PRO A 23 4.76 26.39 -4.56
C PRO A 23 4.15 25.21 -5.34
N PRO A 24 3.87 25.36 -6.64
CA PRO A 24 3.38 24.26 -7.47
C PRO A 24 4.29 23.03 -7.41
N LEU A 25 3.69 21.83 -7.36
CA LEU A 25 4.37 20.53 -7.17
C LEU A 25 5.07 20.34 -5.81
N PHE A 26 4.81 21.22 -4.83
CA PHE A 26 5.18 21.04 -3.43
C PHE A 26 3.93 20.97 -2.55
N HIS A 27 4.03 20.14 -1.50
CA HIS A 27 3.04 20.06 -0.42
C HIS A 27 3.71 20.17 0.95
N TRP A 28 4.91 20.76 0.97
CA TRP A 28 5.77 21.05 2.12
C TRP A 28 6.55 22.33 1.80
N ILE A 29 7.17 22.93 2.80
CA ILE A 29 8.05 24.10 2.60
C ILE A 29 9.33 23.60 1.90
N PRO A 30 9.68 24.10 0.69
CA PRO A 30 10.81 23.58 -0.06
C PRO A 30 12.16 24.01 0.55
N GLU A 31 12.99 23.03 0.89
CA GLU A 31 14.42 23.26 1.16
C GLU A 31 15.19 23.61 -0.12
N HIS A 32 14.76 23.07 -1.27
CA HIS A 32 15.38 23.28 -2.57
C HIS A 32 14.33 23.28 -3.70
N GLY A 33 14.30 24.33 -4.52
CA GLY A 33 13.22 24.59 -5.49
C GLY A 33 13.02 23.54 -6.60
N GLN A 34 13.99 22.64 -6.79
CA GLN A 34 13.88 21.51 -7.74
C GLN A 34 13.60 20.16 -7.05
N LYS A 35 13.73 20.03 -5.73
CA LYS A 35 13.43 18.80 -4.98
C LYS A 35 11.92 18.70 -4.71
N ASN A 36 11.12 18.62 -5.78
CA ASN A 36 9.65 18.59 -5.76
C ASN A 36 9.09 17.15 -5.77
N VAL A 37 7.76 16.97 -5.85
CA VAL A 37 7.12 15.63 -5.91
C VAL A 37 7.67 14.78 -7.06
N GLN A 38 7.96 15.39 -8.23
CA GLN A 38 8.48 14.67 -9.39
C GLN A 38 9.89 14.14 -9.13
N TYR A 39 10.81 14.99 -8.63
CA TYR A 39 12.17 14.58 -8.26
C TYR A 39 12.18 13.38 -7.29
N TYR A 40 11.37 13.44 -6.23
CA TYR A 40 11.26 12.34 -5.27
C TYR A 40 10.61 11.08 -5.87
N SER A 41 9.61 11.24 -6.75
CA SER A 41 9.03 10.12 -7.49
C SER A 41 10.04 9.47 -8.46
N GLU A 42 10.96 10.25 -9.02
CA GLU A 42 12.02 9.77 -9.91
C GLU A 42 13.12 9.02 -9.16
N ILE A 43 13.51 9.44 -7.94
CA ILE A 43 14.43 8.67 -7.08
C ILE A 43 13.94 7.23 -6.91
N LEU A 44 12.69 7.06 -6.46
CA LEU A 44 12.16 5.73 -6.15
C LEU A 44 11.92 4.85 -7.39
N GLN A 45 11.68 5.46 -8.56
CA GLN A 45 11.57 4.73 -9.82
C GLN A 45 12.95 4.38 -10.41
N HIS A 46 13.93 5.28 -10.32
CA HIS A 46 15.30 5.05 -10.77
C HIS A 46 15.97 3.93 -9.96
N GLU A 47 15.83 3.99 -8.64
CA GLU A 47 16.22 2.94 -7.71
C GLU A 47 15.29 1.72 -7.75
N ASN A 48 14.40 1.58 -8.75
CA ASN A 48 13.44 0.48 -8.93
C ASN A 48 12.67 0.05 -7.65
N SER A 49 12.54 0.93 -6.66
CA SER A 49 11.93 0.67 -5.36
C SER A 49 10.39 0.71 -5.47
N ILE A 50 9.85 1.50 -6.39
CA ILE A 50 8.42 1.53 -6.72
C ILE A 50 8.17 1.50 -8.24
N THR A 51 7.01 0.96 -8.63
CA THR A 51 6.43 1.14 -9.97
C THR A 51 5.14 1.97 -9.86
N ILE A 52 5.12 3.18 -10.45
CA ILE A 52 3.91 4.00 -10.56
C ILE A 52 3.25 3.79 -11.92
N LYS A 53 1.92 3.63 -11.95
CA LYS A 53 1.10 3.55 -13.17
C LYS A 53 -0.06 4.53 -13.05
N ALA A 54 -0.10 5.53 -13.93
CA ALA A 54 -1.22 6.46 -14.02
C ALA A 54 -2.41 5.76 -14.68
N ILE A 55 -3.57 5.82 -14.02
CA ILE A 55 -4.83 5.32 -14.60
C ILE A 55 -5.68 6.52 -14.99
N ARG A 56 -6.05 6.57 -16.27
CA ARG A 56 -6.58 7.74 -16.98
C ARG A 56 -8.04 7.54 -17.37
N ASP A 57 -8.77 8.64 -17.52
CA ASP A 57 -10.17 8.63 -17.92
C ASP A 57 -10.35 8.07 -19.35
N LYS A 58 -11.32 7.17 -19.54
CA LYS A 58 -11.61 6.55 -20.85
C LYS A 58 -12.29 7.52 -21.81
N ALA A 59 -13.06 8.47 -21.29
CA ALA A 59 -13.64 9.56 -22.07
C ALA A 59 -12.65 10.72 -22.23
N ASN A 60 -11.73 10.91 -21.29
CA ASN A 60 -10.65 11.91 -21.38
C ASN A 60 -9.29 11.31 -21.00
N GLY A 61 -8.55 10.80 -21.99
CA GLY A 61 -7.24 10.18 -21.79
C GLY A 61 -6.20 11.04 -21.07
N ASP A 62 -6.36 12.36 -21.04
CA ASP A 62 -5.44 13.27 -20.36
C ASP A 62 -5.72 13.36 -18.84
N LYS A 63 -6.97 13.16 -18.41
CA LYS A 63 -7.39 13.21 -17.00
C LYS A 63 -6.91 11.95 -16.26
N ILE A 64 -5.90 12.10 -15.39
CA ILE A 64 -5.51 11.04 -14.45
C ILE A 64 -6.55 10.97 -13.33
N ILE A 65 -7.14 9.80 -13.12
CA ILE A 65 -8.10 9.56 -12.03
C ILE A 65 -7.34 9.21 -10.74
N TYR A 66 -6.42 8.25 -10.82
CA TYR A 66 -5.66 7.76 -9.68
C TYR A 66 -4.33 7.15 -10.15
N HIS A 67 -3.38 6.98 -9.25
CA HIS A 67 -2.16 6.22 -9.50
C HIS A 67 -2.22 4.84 -8.83
N SER A 68 -1.82 3.80 -9.54
CA SER A 68 -1.45 2.52 -8.91
C SER A 68 0.04 2.51 -8.62
N VAL A 69 0.43 2.35 -7.36
CA VAL A 69 1.83 2.16 -6.95
C VAL A 69 2.05 0.73 -6.44
N TYR A 70 3.09 0.12 -6.97
CA TYR A 70 3.60 -1.18 -6.53
C TYR A 70 4.92 -0.97 -5.82
N LEU A 71 5.04 -1.42 -4.57
CA LEU A 71 6.30 -1.43 -3.83
C LEU A 71 7.10 -2.65 -4.30
N ASN A 72 8.22 -2.41 -4.98
CA ASN A 72 9.03 -3.44 -5.63
C ASN A 72 10.12 -3.97 -4.69
N HIS A 73 10.83 -3.05 -4.01
CA HIS A 73 11.84 -3.34 -2.99
C HIS A 73 12.11 -2.09 -2.13
N ILE A 74 12.87 -2.22 -1.04
CA ILE A 74 13.30 -1.09 -0.20
C ILE A 74 14.80 -1.18 0.03
N ILE A 75 15.52 -0.06 -0.14
CA ILE A 75 16.96 0.01 0.11
C ILE A 75 17.19 0.31 1.61
N SER A 76 17.86 -0.61 2.30
CA SER A 76 18.39 -0.40 3.65
C SER A 76 19.66 0.45 3.62
N GLU A 77 20.08 0.97 4.77
CA GLU A 77 21.31 1.74 4.89
C GLU A 77 22.55 0.91 4.49
N GLU A 78 22.59 -0.35 4.93
CA GLU A 78 23.61 -1.33 4.55
C GLU A 78 23.69 -1.55 3.03
N MET A 79 22.54 -1.58 2.33
CA MET A 79 22.47 -1.68 0.87
C MET A 79 22.77 -0.34 0.16
N TRP A 80 22.81 0.78 0.88
CA TRP A 80 23.22 2.06 0.29
C TRP A 80 24.74 2.11 0.05
N GLY A 81 25.51 1.58 1.01
CA GLY A 81 26.96 1.51 1.03
C GLY A 81 27.54 1.97 2.38
N PRO A 82 28.89 1.98 2.53
CA PRO A 82 29.56 2.31 3.80
C PRO A 82 29.45 3.79 4.23
N ASN A 83 28.82 4.64 3.42
CA ASN A 83 28.59 6.05 3.72
C ASN A 83 27.17 6.45 3.25
N PRO A 84 26.20 6.64 4.17
CA PRO A 84 24.83 7.08 3.83
C PRO A 84 24.75 8.46 3.17
N ALA A 85 25.74 9.32 3.41
CA ALA A 85 25.87 10.63 2.77
C ALA A 85 26.48 10.55 1.35
N ALA A 86 26.97 9.38 0.91
CA ALA A 86 27.39 9.19 -0.47
C ALA A 86 26.20 9.38 -1.42
N THR A 87 26.38 10.25 -2.42
CA THR A 87 25.29 10.67 -3.29
C THR A 87 25.29 9.93 -4.63
N ARG A 88 24.11 9.59 -5.12
CA ARG A 88 23.85 9.02 -6.45
C ARG A 88 23.27 10.10 -7.38
N THR A 89 23.26 9.87 -8.68
CA THR A 89 22.77 10.83 -9.69
C THR A 89 21.57 10.28 -10.44
N LEU A 90 20.61 11.15 -10.77
CA LEU A 90 19.49 10.80 -11.65
C LEU A 90 19.84 11.16 -13.10
N PRO A 91 19.49 10.34 -14.11
CA PRO A 91 19.71 10.68 -15.52
C PRO A 91 19.00 11.96 -16.00
N LYS A 92 17.96 12.42 -15.27
CA LYS A 92 17.10 13.55 -15.62
C LYS A 92 17.22 14.76 -14.68
N SER A 93 18.02 14.68 -13.63
CA SER A 93 18.22 15.77 -12.68
C SER A 93 19.70 16.05 -12.49
N SER A 94 20.07 17.33 -12.53
CA SER A 94 21.42 17.80 -12.17
C SER A 94 21.71 17.71 -10.67
N ILE A 95 20.71 17.39 -9.84
CA ILE A 95 20.84 17.35 -8.39
C ILE A 95 21.06 15.90 -7.94
N PRO A 96 22.21 15.61 -7.30
CA PRO A 96 22.46 14.30 -6.73
C PRO A 96 21.59 14.07 -5.49
N TYR A 97 21.39 12.80 -5.11
CA TYR A 97 20.55 12.39 -3.98
C TYR A 97 21.32 11.46 -3.02
N SER A 98 21.16 11.71 -1.73
CA SER A 98 21.73 10.91 -0.62
C SER A 98 20.78 9.79 -0.16
N TYR A 99 21.19 8.96 0.81
CA TYR A 99 20.26 8.02 1.45
C TYR A 99 19.12 8.75 2.18
N HIS A 100 19.40 9.92 2.77
CA HIS A 100 18.37 10.75 3.40
C HIS A 100 17.36 11.29 2.37
N ASP A 101 17.80 11.62 1.15
CA ASP A 101 16.89 11.98 0.06
C ASP A 101 16.05 10.78 -0.39
N TYR A 102 16.60 9.57 -0.43
CA TYR A 102 15.87 8.34 -0.72
C TYR A 102 14.79 8.05 0.34
N ILE A 103 15.11 8.13 1.63
CA ILE A 103 14.11 8.02 2.71
C ILE A 103 13.05 9.12 2.57
N THR A 104 13.49 10.36 2.36
CA THR A 104 12.60 11.51 2.18
C THR A 104 11.68 11.34 0.97
N ALA A 105 12.15 10.67 -0.08
CA ALA A 105 11.36 10.35 -1.26
C ALA A 105 10.12 9.52 -0.91
N TRP A 106 10.27 8.50 -0.06
CA TRP A 106 9.16 7.65 0.41
C TRP A 106 8.03 8.45 1.08
N PHE A 107 8.35 9.53 1.78
CA PHE A 107 7.36 10.42 2.42
C PHE A 107 6.81 11.52 1.49
N ARG A 108 7.49 11.83 0.37
CA ARG A 108 7.11 12.93 -0.53
C ARG A 108 6.42 12.49 -1.82
N PHE A 109 6.67 11.29 -2.34
CA PHE A 109 6.05 10.85 -3.61
C PHE A 109 4.52 10.69 -3.50
N MET A 110 4.04 10.10 -2.39
CA MET A 110 2.60 9.93 -2.08
C MET A 110 1.84 11.25 -1.95
N LEU A 111 2.54 12.39 -1.86
CA LEU A 111 1.92 13.70 -1.81
C LEU A 111 1.47 14.22 -3.19
N HIS A 112 1.61 13.46 -4.29
CA HIS A 112 1.00 13.87 -5.57
C HIS A 112 -0.51 14.16 -5.41
N GLN A 113 -0.96 15.27 -5.98
CA GLN A 113 -2.36 15.67 -6.05
C GLN A 113 -2.71 16.17 -7.45
N ASN A 114 -3.99 16.05 -7.80
CA ASN A 114 -4.57 16.64 -9.00
C ASN A 114 -5.09 18.06 -8.68
N GLU A 115 -5.48 18.79 -9.73
CA GLU A 115 -6.00 20.18 -9.60
C GLU A 115 -7.21 20.30 -8.67
N THR A 116 -7.98 19.22 -8.51
CA THR A 116 -9.19 19.14 -7.70
C THR A 116 -8.97 18.58 -6.28
N MET A 117 -7.72 18.35 -5.84
CA MET A 117 -7.38 17.78 -4.52
C MET A 117 -8.09 16.45 -4.19
N SER A 118 -8.40 15.65 -5.22
CA SER A 118 -9.17 14.41 -5.12
C SER A 118 -8.33 13.16 -5.39
N HIS A 119 -7.00 13.30 -5.47
CA HIS A 119 -6.13 12.22 -5.90
C HIS A 119 -6.08 11.07 -4.89
N SER A 120 -6.17 9.84 -5.43
CA SER A 120 -6.07 8.60 -4.67
C SER A 120 -4.94 7.73 -5.22
N TRP A 121 -4.38 6.92 -4.34
CA TRP A 121 -3.38 5.91 -4.64
C TRP A 121 -3.96 4.52 -4.41
N PHE A 122 -3.87 3.64 -5.41
CA PHE A 122 -4.01 2.20 -5.21
C PHE A 122 -2.63 1.64 -4.86
N VAL A 123 -2.45 1.17 -3.64
CA VAL A 123 -1.16 0.74 -3.09
C VAL A 123 -1.14 -0.77 -2.98
N ASN A 124 -0.06 -1.40 -3.44
CA ASN A 124 0.19 -2.83 -3.21
C ASN A 124 1.69 -3.12 -3.11
N PHE A 125 2.06 -4.24 -2.50
CA PHE A 125 3.37 -4.84 -2.69
C PHE A 125 3.42 -5.56 -4.03
N ASP A 126 4.54 -5.47 -4.75
CA ASP A 126 4.74 -6.27 -5.96
C ASP A 126 4.76 -7.77 -5.61
N LYS A 127 4.37 -8.61 -6.58
CA LYS A 127 4.33 -10.06 -6.45
C LYS A 127 5.68 -10.65 -6.02
N ASP A 128 6.77 -10.07 -6.51
CA ASP A 128 8.14 -10.54 -6.28
C ASP A 128 8.84 -9.75 -5.14
N PHE A 129 8.15 -8.83 -4.46
CA PHE A 129 8.69 -8.12 -3.28
C PHE A 129 8.99 -9.09 -2.13
N ASP A 130 10.27 -9.15 -1.75
CA ASP A 130 10.82 -9.97 -0.67
C ASP A 130 11.51 -9.15 0.44
N SER A 131 11.95 -7.93 0.13
CA SER A 131 12.82 -7.08 0.96
C SER A 131 12.42 -6.97 2.43
N GLU A 132 13.42 -6.99 3.30
CA GLU A 132 13.24 -6.64 4.71
C GLU A 132 12.93 -5.16 4.88
N PHE A 133 12.24 -4.82 5.98
CA PHE A 133 11.88 -3.45 6.28
C PHE A 133 12.95 -2.78 7.14
N PRO A 134 13.52 -1.64 6.73
CA PRO A 134 14.33 -0.81 7.63
C PRO A 134 13.44 -0.13 8.68
N LEU A 135 13.99 0.24 9.83
CA LEU A 135 13.19 0.75 10.96
C LEU A 135 12.43 2.03 10.65
N TRP A 136 12.96 2.92 9.80
CA TRP A 136 12.25 4.12 9.37
C TRP A 136 10.95 3.80 8.60
N PHE A 137 10.81 2.59 8.03
CA PHE A 137 9.59 2.17 7.34
C PHE A 137 8.41 2.01 8.31
N ILE A 138 8.63 1.87 9.62
CA ILE A 138 7.56 1.91 10.62
C ILE A 138 6.82 3.26 10.52
N ARG A 139 7.54 4.39 10.43
CA ARG A 139 6.94 5.71 10.26
C ARG A 139 6.18 5.86 8.94
N TRP A 140 6.71 5.27 7.86
CA TRP A 140 6.02 5.24 6.56
C TRP A 140 4.72 4.45 6.65
N TRP A 141 4.77 3.27 7.28
CA TRP A 141 3.60 2.41 7.48
C TRP A 141 2.53 3.09 8.34
N THR A 142 2.90 3.77 9.42
CA THR A 142 1.96 4.52 10.27
C THR A 142 1.22 5.63 9.52
N GLN A 143 1.85 6.25 8.51
CA GLN A 143 1.27 7.37 7.77
C GLN A 143 0.51 6.95 6.49
N PHE A 144 1.03 5.96 5.76
CA PHE A 144 0.55 5.60 4.42
C PHE A 144 0.06 4.15 4.29
N GLY A 145 0.23 3.35 5.35
CA GLY A 145 -0.14 1.94 5.39
C GLY A 145 -1.64 1.72 5.39
N SER A 146 -2.02 0.45 5.54
CA SER A 146 -3.42 0.03 5.67
C SER A 146 -3.83 -0.08 7.14
N ALA A 147 -5.14 -0.13 7.39
CA ALA A 147 -5.75 -0.24 8.71
C ALA A 147 -6.53 -1.57 8.86
N VAL A 148 -6.82 -2.02 10.08
CA VAL A 148 -7.60 -3.26 10.32
C VAL A 148 -9.10 -2.99 10.20
N GLU A 149 -9.50 -1.75 10.46
CA GLU A 149 -10.86 -1.24 10.53
C GLU A 149 -11.57 -1.33 9.17
N ILE A 150 -10.81 -1.22 8.08
CA ILE A 150 -11.30 -1.35 6.70
C ILE A 150 -11.47 -2.81 6.25
N PHE A 151 -11.06 -3.81 7.04
CA PHE A 151 -11.22 -5.21 6.70
C PHE A 151 -12.63 -5.70 7.04
N LEU A 152 -13.38 -6.13 6.02
CA LEU A 152 -14.66 -6.83 6.18
C LEU A 152 -14.45 -8.35 6.34
N ALA A 153 -15.41 -9.06 6.92
CA ALA A 153 -15.45 -10.52 6.87
C ALA A 153 -15.62 -10.98 5.40
N PRO A 154 -14.98 -12.08 4.95
CA PRO A 154 -14.22 -13.09 5.72
C PRO A 154 -12.72 -12.78 5.89
N LEU A 155 -12.26 -11.64 5.37
CA LEU A 155 -10.84 -11.29 5.40
C LEU A 155 -10.39 -10.90 6.82
N LYS A 156 -11.23 -10.17 7.58
CA LYS A 156 -10.93 -9.85 8.98
C LYS A 156 -10.66 -11.11 9.82
N ASP A 157 -11.47 -12.14 9.65
CA ASP A 157 -11.33 -13.45 10.30
C ASP A 157 -10.04 -14.17 9.84
N SER A 158 -9.70 -14.04 8.56
CA SER A 158 -8.44 -14.56 8.00
C SER A 158 -7.22 -13.88 8.62
N PHE A 159 -7.27 -12.55 8.81
CA PHE A 159 -6.23 -11.79 9.50
C PHE A 159 -6.11 -12.20 10.97
N GLN A 160 -7.23 -12.39 11.68
CA GLN A 160 -7.22 -12.90 13.06
C GLN A 160 -6.54 -14.28 13.16
N ASN A 161 -6.91 -15.24 12.31
CA ASN A 161 -6.26 -16.57 12.28
C ASN A 161 -4.75 -16.47 11.96
N PHE A 162 -4.35 -15.55 11.08
CA PHE A 162 -2.93 -15.23 10.86
C PHE A 162 -2.26 -14.75 12.15
N THR A 163 -2.82 -13.77 12.86
CA THR A 163 -2.18 -13.21 14.08
C THR A 163 -1.96 -14.24 15.19
N LEU A 164 -2.84 -15.25 15.31
CA LEU A 164 -2.71 -16.32 16.32
C LEU A 164 -1.54 -17.28 16.06
N ARG A 165 -1.04 -17.35 14.82
CA ARG A 165 -0.09 -18.38 14.37
C ARG A 165 1.17 -17.81 13.72
N PHE A 166 1.15 -16.55 13.32
CA PHE A 166 2.31 -15.85 12.78
C PHE A 166 3.44 -15.82 13.81
N ARG A 167 4.65 -16.11 13.35
CA ARG A 167 5.89 -16.01 14.10
C ARG A 167 6.88 -15.23 13.25
N THR A 168 7.69 -14.43 13.92
CA THR A 168 8.73 -13.60 13.33
C THR A 168 9.93 -13.60 14.26
N ASP A 169 11.08 -13.29 13.69
CA ASP A 169 12.31 -12.99 14.40
C ASP A 169 12.23 -11.66 15.18
N THR A 170 13.29 -11.35 15.93
CA THR A 170 13.41 -10.13 16.74
C THR A 170 13.33 -8.83 15.93
N HIS A 171 13.79 -8.81 14.67
CA HIS A 171 13.68 -7.61 13.83
C HIS A 171 12.27 -7.44 13.28
N GLY A 172 11.69 -8.50 12.72
CA GLY A 172 10.31 -8.45 12.21
C GLY A 172 9.26 -8.19 13.31
N ALA A 173 9.54 -8.51 14.57
CA ALA A 173 8.67 -8.20 15.71
C ALA A 173 8.43 -6.69 15.94
N LYS A 174 9.31 -5.83 15.41
CA LYS A 174 9.17 -4.36 15.47
C LYS A 174 8.08 -3.82 14.53
N PHE A 175 7.55 -4.66 13.65
CA PHE A 175 6.54 -4.30 12.65
C PHE A 175 5.18 -4.93 12.98
N THR A 176 4.10 -4.20 12.68
CA THR A 176 2.74 -4.68 12.98
C THR A 176 2.42 -6.01 12.27
N PRO A 177 1.66 -6.92 12.90
CA PRO A 177 1.17 -8.13 12.22
C PRO A 177 0.37 -7.81 10.94
N LEU A 178 -0.27 -6.64 10.88
CA LEU A 178 -0.96 -6.17 9.68
C LEU A 178 -0.01 -5.95 8.50
N LEU A 179 1.13 -5.29 8.70
CA LEU A 179 2.14 -5.13 7.66
C LEU A 179 2.66 -6.48 7.16
N HIS A 180 2.93 -7.43 8.07
CA HIS A 180 3.35 -8.78 7.70
C HIS A 180 2.29 -9.54 6.89
N PHE A 181 1.04 -9.49 7.33
CA PHE A 181 -0.09 -10.07 6.58
C PHE A 181 -0.19 -9.47 5.17
N ILE A 182 -0.06 -8.15 5.06
CA ILE A 182 -0.21 -7.42 3.81
C ILE A 182 0.97 -7.69 2.86
N LYS A 183 2.21 -7.67 3.36
CA LYS A 183 3.42 -8.06 2.60
C LYS A 183 3.30 -9.50 2.09
N LYS A 184 2.88 -10.43 2.95
CA LYS A 184 2.81 -11.87 2.63
C LYS A 184 1.74 -12.19 1.60
N TYR A 185 0.54 -11.63 1.76
CA TYR A 185 -0.61 -11.96 0.91
C TYR A 185 -0.87 -10.96 -0.23
N LYS A 186 0.02 -9.98 -0.44
CA LYS A 186 -0.04 -8.97 -1.53
C LYS A 186 -1.39 -8.26 -1.57
N VAL A 187 -1.81 -7.86 -0.37
CA VAL A 187 -3.08 -7.23 -0.08
C VAL A 187 -3.04 -5.76 -0.50
N PRO A 188 -3.87 -5.32 -1.45
CA PRO A 188 -3.91 -3.92 -1.82
C PRO A 188 -4.79 -3.09 -0.88
N TRP A 189 -4.50 -1.79 -0.78
CA TRP A 189 -5.37 -0.80 -0.15
C TRP A 189 -5.44 0.46 -1.00
N ILE A 190 -6.48 1.26 -0.80
CA ILE A 190 -6.60 2.60 -1.38
C ILE A 190 -6.22 3.59 -0.28
N LEU A 191 -5.37 4.55 -0.63
CA LEU A 191 -4.93 5.66 0.20
C LEU A 191 -5.33 6.97 -0.49
N LYS A 192 -6.01 7.86 0.23
CA LYS A 192 -6.30 9.24 -0.19
C LYS A 192 -5.83 10.18 0.91
N TRP A 193 -5.47 11.41 0.55
CA TRP A 193 -5.30 12.49 1.50
C TRP A 193 -5.90 13.78 0.94
N GLN A 194 -6.26 14.70 1.84
CA GLN A 194 -6.73 16.04 1.47
C GLN A 194 -6.35 17.04 2.58
N TYR A 195 -6.33 18.33 2.24
CA TYR A 195 -6.13 19.39 3.23
C TYR A 195 -7.40 19.59 4.06
N ALA A 196 -7.21 19.76 5.37
CA ALA A 196 -8.24 20.26 6.28
C ALA A 196 -7.72 21.53 6.96
N LYS A 197 -8.65 22.39 7.39
CA LYS A 197 -8.37 23.55 8.23
C LYS A 197 -9.03 23.28 9.58
N GLU A 198 -8.22 23.10 10.61
CA GLU A 198 -8.63 22.91 12.00
C GLU A 198 -8.23 24.21 12.72
N ASP A 199 -9.21 25.07 13.01
CA ASP A 199 -8.99 26.47 13.42
C ASP A 199 -8.02 27.19 12.47
N ASP A 200 -6.90 27.75 12.95
CA ASP A 200 -5.88 28.37 12.09
C ASP A 200 -4.77 27.41 11.62
N VAL A 201 -4.91 26.11 11.89
CA VAL A 201 -3.94 25.07 11.51
C VAL A 201 -4.34 24.40 10.19
N LEU A 202 -3.43 24.40 9.22
CA LEU A 202 -3.56 23.62 7.99
C LEU A 202 -3.04 22.20 8.22
N ALA A 203 -3.95 21.24 8.29
CA ALA A 203 -3.66 19.81 8.46
C ALA A 203 -3.74 19.04 7.13
N ARG A 204 -3.15 17.83 7.09
CA ARG A 204 -3.42 16.82 6.06
C ARG A 204 -4.17 15.65 6.71
N CYS A 205 -5.39 15.40 6.29
CA CYS A 205 -6.17 14.26 6.74
C CYS A 205 -5.92 13.06 5.82
N TRP A 206 -5.69 11.89 6.41
CA TRP A 206 -5.37 10.65 5.71
C TRP A 206 -6.55 9.68 5.78
N TYR A 207 -6.84 9.07 4.64
CA TYR A 207 -8.02 8.24 4.41
C TYR A 207 -7.59 6.92 3.79
N VAL A 208 -8.04 5.82 4.38
CA VAL A 208 -7.78 4.48 3.86
C VAL A 208 -9.07 3.74 3.56
N LYS A 209 -9.01 2.87 2.56
CA LYS A 209 -10.15 2.04 2.14
C LYS A 209 -9.69 0.70 1.57
N TRP A 210 -10.40 -0.36 1.95
CA TRP A 210 -10.27 -1.68 1.34
C TRP A 210 -11.14 -1.77 0.09
N TRP A 211 -10.70 -2.49 -0.95
CA TRP A 211 -11.53 -2.80 -2.11
C TRP A 211 -12.07 -4.23 -2.09
N ASP A 212 -13.29 -4.39 -1.59
CA ASP A 212 -13.96 -5.68 -1.36
C ASP A 212 -14.24 -6.44 -2.67
N LYS A 213 -14.58 -5.68 -3.73
CA LYS A 213 -14.87 -6.18 -5.09
C LYS A 213 -13.65 -6.73 -5.84
N PHE A 214 -12.44 -6.76 -5.25
CA PHE A 214 -11.32 -7.45 -5.88
C PHE A 214 -11.58 -8.96 -5.95
N SER A 215 -11.54 -9.53 -7.15
CA SER A 215 -11.55 -10.99 -7.36
C SER A 215 -10.43 -11.70 -6.59
N HIS A 216 -9.33 -10.98 -6.31
CA HIS A 216 -8.21 -11.44 -5.51
C HIS A 216 -8.53 -11.64 -4.03
N THR A 217 -9.55 -10.98 -3.46
CA THR A 217 -9.95 -11.14 -2.04
C THR A 217 -10.25 -12.61 -1.71
N LYS A 218 -10.95 -13.32 -2.61
CA LYS A 218 -11.20 -14.77 -2.47
C LYS A 218 -9.91 -15.59 -2.51
N SER A 219 -8.94 -15.21 -3.36
CA SER A 219 -7.63 -15.87 -3.42
C SER A 219 -6.81 -15.63 -2.17
N ILE A 220 -6.83 -14.41 -1.60
CA ILE A 220 -6.15 -14.09 -0.34
C ILE A 220 -6.71 -14.98 0.78
N ILE A 221 -8.04 -14.99 0.95
CA ILE A 221 -8.71 -15.81 1.97
C ILE A 221 -8.37 -17.30 1.80
N SER A 222 -8.44 -17.84 0.57
CA SER A 222 -8.03 -19.22 0.28
C SER A 222 -6.55 -19.50 0.57
N ASN A 223 -5.66 -18.53 0.34
CA ASN A 223 -4.23 -18.66 0.64
C ASN A 223 -3.98 -18.67 2.16
N VAL A 224 -4.64 -17.78 2.92
CA VAL A 224 -4.54 -17.76 4.38
C VAL A 224 -5.09 -19.05 4.99
N ALA A 225 -6.25 -19.53 4.51
CA ALA A 225 -6.85 -20.79 4.98
C ALA A 225 -5.99 -22.03 4.66
N ARG A 226 -5.24 -22.00 3.55
CA ARG A 226 -4.28 -23.05 3.17
C ARG A 226 -3.02 -23.03 4.02
N ASP A 227 -2.49 -21.85 4.34
CA ASP A 227 -1.33 -21.68 5.20
C ASP A 227 -1.66 -21.98 6.68
N PHE A 228 -2.89 -21.70 7.10
CA PHE A 228 -3.35 -21.84 8.48
C PHE A 228 -4.69 -22.60 8.58
N PRO A 229 -4.74 -23.91 8.24
CA PRO A 229 -5.95 -24.70 8.31
C PRO A 229 -6.58 -24.67 9.71
N SER A 230 -7.90 -24.52 9.81
CA SER A 230 -8.60 -24.66 11.09
C SER A 230 -8.49 -26.11 11.58
N PRO A 231 -8.26 -26.39 12.88
CA PRO A 231 -8.31 -27.75 13.42
C PRO A 231 -9.66 -28.44 13.20
N SER A 232 -10.75 -27.67 13.04
CA SER A 232 -12.10 -28.18 12.74
C SER A 232 -12.34 -28.45 11.24
N ALA A 233 -11.47 -27.99 10.34
CA ALA A 233 -11.62 -28.16 8.89
C ALA A 233 -11.04 -29.49 8.41
N SER A 234 -11.58 -30.60 8.92
CA SER A 234 -11.44 -31.88 8.22
C SER A 234 -12.07 -31.77 6.83
N PRO A 235 -11.46 -32.29 5.75
CA PRO A 235 -12.07 -32.25 4.43
C PRO A 235 -13.40 -32.99 4.46
N LEU A 236 -14.46 -32.35 3.97
CA LEU A 236 -15.72 -33.02 3.66
C LEU A 236 -15.42 -34.19 2.72
N ARG A 237 -15.41 -35.41 3.25
CA ARG A 237 -15.48 -36.62 2.42
C ARG A 237 -16.77 -36.53 1.64
N ILE A 238 -16.67 -36.31 0.33
CA ILE A 238 -17.79 -36.52 -0.59
C ILE A 238 -18.05 -38.03 -0.57
N THR A 239 -18.95 -38.47 0.29
CA THR A 239 -19.50 -39.82 0.28
C THR A 239 -20.43 -39.95 -0.91
N THR A 240 -19.88 -40.42 -2.04
CA THR A 240 -20.69 -40.91 -3.16
C THR A 240 -21.55 -42.09 -2.66
N PRO A 241 -22.86 -42.13 -2.94
CA PRO A 241 -23.72 -43.21 -2.46
C PRO A 241 -23.35 -44.58 -3.04
N VAL A 242 -23.52 -45.61 -2.22
CA VAL A 242 -23.33 -47.02 -2.60
C VAL A 242 -24.29 -47.42 -3.72
N GLN A 243 -23.76 -48.05 -4.77
CA GLN A 243 -24.50 -49.07 -5.52
C GLN A 243 -23.78 -50.42 -5.43
N LYS A 244 -24.58 -51.49 -5.49
CA LYS A 244 -24.22 -52.84 -5.01
C LYS A 244 -23.26 -53.57 -5.94
N ALA A 245 -22.49 -54.48 -5.35
CA ALA A 245 -21.60 -55.38 -6.05
C ALA A 245 -22.33 -56.40 -6.94
N VAL A 246 -21.68 -56.80 -8.03
CA VAL A 246 -21.74 -58.16 -8.58
C VAL A 246 -20.29 -58.61 -8.79
N VAL A 247 -20.00 -59.84 -8.40
CA VAL A 247 -18.71 -60.52 -8.55
C VAL A 247 -18.72 -61.27 -9.88
N ASP A 248 -17.61 -61.27 -10.63
CA ASP A 248 -17.07 -62.48 -11.27
C ASP A 248 -15.75 -62.24 -12.02
N ALA A 249 -14.93 -63.29 -12.04
CA ALA A 249 -13.72 -63.53 -12.82
C ALA A 249 -13.62 -65.07 -13.03
N PRO A 250 -12.74 -65.64 -13.89
CA PRO A 250 -11.64 -65.02 -14.65
C PRO A 250 -11.51 -65.52 -16.13
N ASN A 251 -10.44 -65.06 -16.82
CA ASN A 251 -9.51 -65.84 -17.70
C ASN A 251 -9.19 -65.30 -19.12
N ALA A 252 -7.96 -65.65 -19.54
CA ALA A 252 -7.44 -65.88 -20.90
C ALA A 252 -6.77 -64.75 -21.72
N LEU A 253 -5.45 -64.61 -21.47
CA LEU A 253 -4.30 -64.59 -22.42
C LEU A 253 -4.22 -63.69 -23.69
N ALA A 254 -3.03 -63.06 -23.82
CA ALA A 254 -2.27 -62.72 -25.05
C ALA A 254 -2.89 -61.69 -26.03
N SER A 255 -2.18 -60.74 -26.67
CA SER A 255 -0.79 -60.22 -26.61
C SER A 255 -0.74 -58.86 -27.38
N SER A 256 0.35 -58.11 -27.64
CA SER A 256 1.80 -58.33 -27.52
C SER A 256 2.62 -57.03 -27.27
N SER A 257 3.73 -56.85 -27.99
CA SER A 257 4.77 -55.80 -27.93
C SER A 257 4.36 -54.48 -28.65
N THR A 258 4.70 -53.28 -28.18
CA THR A 258 6.04 -52.70 -28.38
C THR A 258 6.29 -51.45 -27.52
N LYS A 259 7.53 -51.30 -27.03
CA LYS A 259 8.00 -50.10 -26.33
C LYS A 259 8.28 -48.98 -27.34
N ASN A 260 7.86 -47.75 -27.04
CA ASN A 260 8.42 -46.56 -27.67
C ASN A 260 8.57 -45.45 -26.63
N ILE A 261 9.83 -45.11 -26.30
CA ILE A 261 10.17 -44.11 -25.28
C ILE A 261 10.28 -42.75 -25.97
N LYS A 262 9.50 -41.77 -25.52
CA LYS A 262 9.68 -40.34 -25.85
C LYS A 262 9.76 -39.50 -24.57
N PRO A 263 10.52 -38.39 -24.59
CA PRO A 263 10.93 -37.66 -23.37
C PRO A 263 9.77 -36.91 -22.70
N PRO A 264 9.92 -36.54 -21.41
CA PRO A 264 8.85 -35.94 -20.63
C PRO A 264 8.42 -34.57 -21.20
N VAL A 265 7.12 -34.42 -21.41
CA VAL A 265 6.51 -33.14 -21.80
C VAL A 265 6.71 -32.14 -20.66
N LYS A 266 7.43 -31.05 -20.96
CA LYS A 266 7.59 -29.91 -20.04
C LYS A 266 6.21 -29.43 -19.59
N SER A 267 5.96 -29.46 -18.28
CA SER A 267 4.76 -28.86 -17.71
C SER A 267 4.73 -27.36 -18.05
N LYS A 268 3.72 -26.94 -18.81
CA LYS A 268 3.45 -25.52 -19.01
C LYS A 268 3.19 -24.91 -17.63
N LYS A 269 4.11 -24.06 -17.14
CA LYS A 269 3.86 -23.19 -15.98
C LYS A 269 2.54 -22.45 -16.24
N LYS A 270 1.49 -22.78 -15.49
CA LYS A 270 0.31 -21.91 -15.42
C LYS A 270 0.80 -20.58 -14.86
N GLY A 271 0.68 -19.52 -15.65
CA GLY A 271 1.01 -18.16 -15.21
C GLY A 271 0.22 -17.81 -13.95
N SER A 272 0.79 -16.97 -13.10
CA SER A 272 0.11 -16.56 -11.87
C SER A 272 -1.15 -15.78 -12.23
N PRO A 273 -2.27 -15.91 -11.49
CA PRO A 273 -3.43 -15.03 -11.65
C PRO A 273 -3.09 -13.53 -11.60
N LEU A 274 -1.96 -13.16 -11.01
CA LEU A 274 -1.42 -11.80 -10.99
C LEU A 274 -1.05 -11.27 -12.39
N ASP A 275 -0.66 -12.15 -13.32
CA ASP A 275 -0.36 -11.74 -14.71
C ASP A 275 -1.65 -11.41 -15.50
N ALA A 276 -2.84 -11.79 -14.99
CA ALA A 276 -4.13 -11.37 -15.54
C ALA A 276 -4.56 -9.98 -15.05
N ILE A 277 -4.11 -9.52 -13.87
CA ILE A 277 -4.37 -8.16 -13.38
C ILE A 277 -3.70 -7.11 -14.29
N ARG A 278 -2.61 -7.49 -14.98
CA ARG A 278 -1.97 -6.66 -16.01
C ARG A 278 -2.76 -6.57 -17.33
N LYS A 279 -3.84 -7.36 -17.50
CA LYS A 279 -4.60 -7.49 -18.75
C LYS A 279 -6.00 -6.89 -18.72
N ASP A 280 -6.50 -6.48 -17.55
CA ASP A 280 -7.82 -5.83 -17.43
C ASP A 280 -7.76 -4.57 -16.55
N PRO A 281 -7.12 -3.49 -17.04
CA PRO A 281 -7.28 -2.15 -16.45
C PRO A 281 -8.71 -1.61 -16.67
N ASP A 282 -9.47 -2.19 -17.60
CA ASP A 282 -10.77 -1.70 -18.04
C ASP A 282 -11.89 -1.88 -17.01
N ALA A 283 -11.89 -3.00 -16.28
CA ALA A 283 -12.84 -3.29 -15.19
C ALA A 283 -12.55 -2.44 -13.94
N LEU A 284 -11.27 -2.26 -13.59
CA LEU A 284 -10.85 -1.42 -12.46
C LEU A 284 -11.21 0.05 -12.72
N TYR A 285 -11.00 0.50 -13.94
CA TYR A 285 -11.41 1.82 -14.41
C TYR A 285 -12.91 2.08 -14.28
N ALA A 286 -13.74 1.16 -14.80
CA ALA A 286 -15.19 1.34 -14.85
C ALA A 286 -15.82 1.44 -13.45
N LEU A 287 -15.22 0.76 -12.47
CA LEU A 287 -15.63 0.81 -11.07
C LEU A 287 -15.29 2.14 -10.40
N LEU A 288 -14.12 2.72 -10.65
CA LEU A 288 -13.71 3.99 -10.04
C LEU A 288 -14.42 5.20 -10.68
N THR A 289 -14.74 5.12 -11.97
CA THR A 289 -15.64 6.08 -12.62
C THR A 289 -17.04 6.04 -12.01
N LYS A 290 -17.52 4.85 -11.59
CA LYS A 290 -18.81 4.71 -10.91
C LYS A 290 -18.79 5.38 -9.53
N MET A 291 -17.71 5.21 -8.76
CA MET A 291 -17.54 5.87 -7.47
C MET A 291 -17.54 7.40 -7.57
N ILE A 292 -16.79 7.96 -8.53
CA ILE A 292 -16.72 9.42 -8.70
C ILE A 292 -18.10 10.00 -9.02
N LYS A 293 -18.92 9.29 -9.81
CA LYS A 293 -20.32 9.68 -10.07
C LYS A 293 -21.23 9.50 -8.85
N GLU A 294 -20.98 8.51 -8.00
CA GLU A 294 -21.70 8.33 -6.73
C GLU A 294 -21.35 9.46 -5.73
N ASP A 295 -20.09 9.92 -5.69
CA ASP A 295 -19.62 11.06 -4.88
C ASP A 295 -20.10 12.43 -5.44
N GLU A 296 -20.18 12.60 -6.77
CA GLU A 296 -20.71 13.82 -7.41
C GLU A 296 -22.22 13.99 -7.18
N VAL A 297 -23.01 12.91 -7.21
CA VAL A 297 -24.45 12.93 -6.92
C VAL A 297 -24.73 13.17 -5.42
N ALA A 298 -23.85 12.73 -4.52
CA ALA A 298 -23.98 13.03 -3.10
C ALA A 298 -23.75 14.52 -2.76
N ASN A 299 -23.11 15.29 -3.64
CA ASN A 299 -22.81 16.72 -3.45
C ASN A 299 -23.82 17.67 -4.13
N SER A 300 -24.83 17.19 -4.87
CA SER A 300 -25.81 18.06 -5.56
C SER A 300 -27.05 18.41 -4.75
N ASP A 301 -27.32 17.69 -3.65
CA ASP A 301 -28.63 17.73 -2.99
C ASP A 301 -28.65 18.58 -1.69
N ASP A 302 -27.49 19.05 -1.21
CA ASP A 302 -27.35 19.82 0.04
C ASP A 302 -27.56 21.34 -0.14
N GLU A 303 -28.73 21.73 -0.63
CA GLU A 303 -29.27 23.09 -0.44
C GLU A 303 -30.64 23.10 0.26
N ARG A 304 -30.83 22.29 1.32
CA ARG A 304 -31.92 22.54 2.29
C ARG A 304 -31.73 21.96 3.71
N SER A 305 -31.44 22.87 4.64
CA SER A 305 -31.91 22.88 6.04
C SER A 305 -31.50 21.75 7.02
N SER A 306 -30.58 22.13 7.92
CA SER A 306 -30.69 22.00 9.39
C SER A 306 -30.79 20.63 10.06
N GLN A 307 -29.67 20.23 10.67
CA GLN A 307 -29.49 19.26 11.77
C GLN A 307 -29.78 17.76 11.51
N ALA A 308 -28.85 16.94 12.02
CA ALA A 308 -28.91 15.49 12.19
C ALA A 308 -28.82 14.57 10.95
N SER A 309 -27.61 14.43 10.38
CA SER A 309 -27.13 13.13 9.86
C SER A 309 -25.61 13.09 9.61
N VAL A 310 -24.82 12.73 10.64
CA VAL A 310 -23.43 12.29 10.43
C VAL A 310 -23.46 10.83 9.96
N THR A 311 -23.35 10.60 8.64
CA THR A 311 -22.73 9.42 8.01
C THR A 311 -22.98 9.43 6.50
N LYS A 312 -21.92 9.61 5.69
CA LYS A 312 -21.81 9.09 4.30
C LYS A 312 -20.44 9.23 3.63
N ASP A 313 -19.35 9.49 4.37
CA ASP A 313 -17.99 9.38 3.80
C ASP A 313 -17.65 7.88 3.60
N PRO A 314 -17.30 7.43 2.38
CA PRO A 314 -16.98 6.04 2.10
C PRO A 314 -15.53 5.65 2.42
N TYR A 315 -14.76 6.51 3.11
CA TYR A 315 -13.40 6.28 3.58
C TYR A 315 -13.30 6.25 5.12
N TYR A 316 -12.32 5.52 5.66
CA TYR A 316 -12.01 5.55 7.09
C TYR A 316 -10.86 6.54 7.37
N PRO A 317 -11.04 7.55 8.23
CA PRO A 317 -9.96 8.46 8.62
C PRO A 317 -8.98 7.77 9.57
N TYR A 318 -7.69 8.04 9.44
CA TYR A 318 -6.73 7.62 10.45
C TYR A 318 -6.97 8.36 11.79
N PRO A 319 -7.06 7.66 12.94
CA PRO A 319 -7.04 8.32 14.23
C PRO A 319 -5.68 9.02 14.43
N GLN A 320 -5.69 10.34 14.61
CA GLN A 320 -4.48 11.16 14.81
C GLN A 320 -3.69 10.74 16.07
N ASN A 321 -4.32 10.05 17.01
CA ASN A 321 -3.76 9.65 18.30
C ASN A 321 -3.45 8.14 18.37
N TYR A 322 -2.44 7.68 17.63
CA TYR A 322 -1.65 6.54 18.11
C TYR A 322 -0.60 7.07 19.08
N PRO A 323 -0.57 6.63 20.35
CA PRO A 323 0.48 7.07 21.28
C PRO A 323 1.83 6.60 20.75
N TYR A 324 2.77 7.53 20.58
CA TYR A 324 4.17 7.20 20.40
C TYR A 324 4.64 6.40 21.63
N PRO A 325 5.30 5.24 21.47
CA PRO A 325 6.03 4.61 22.55
C PRO A 325 7.22 5.52 22.90
N GLN A 326 7.06 6.37 23.93
CA GLN A 326 8.12 7.27 24.40
C GLN A 326 9.36 6.48 24.88
N ASP A 327 9.16 5.24 25.33
CA ASP A 327 10.14 4.42 26.04
C ASP A 327 11.14 3.65 25.13
N TRP A 328 11.22 3.99 23.83
CA TRP A 328 12.13 3.31 22.88
C TRP A 328 13.44 4.05 22.61
N PHE A 329 13.66 5.19 23.27
CA PHE A 329 14.97 5.82 23.37
C PHE A 329 15.47 5.68 24.81
N GLY A 330 16.41 4.76 25.03
CA GLY A 330 17.16 4.72 26.27
C GLY A 330 17.90 6.04 26.45
N HIS A 331 17.85 6.59 27.66
CA HIS A 331 18.81 7.61 28.07
C HIS A 331 20.14 6.91 28.29
N ASP A 332 21.06 7.04 27.34
CA ASP A 332 22.48 6.77 27.57
C ASP A 332 23.06 7.94 28.40
N GLU A 333 22.66 8.02 29.68
CA GLU A 333 23.32 8.83 30.71
C GLU A 333 24.41 7.99 31.39
N GLU A 334 25.47 7.66 30.66
CA GLU A 334 26.71 7.10 31.21
C GLU A 334 27.89 7.38 30.25
N ASP A 335 28.52 8.55 30.43
CA ASP A 335 29.95 8.83 30.15
C ASP A 335 30.22 10.34 30.37
N ALA A 336 30.14 10.76 31.64
CA ALA A 336 30.41 12.14 32.06
C ALA A 336 31.14 12.22 33.42
N ASP A 337 32.09 11.33 33.67
CA ASP A 337 33.05 11.43 34.78
C ASP A 337 34.31 10.57 34.52
N ASP A 338 35.28 11.09 33.74
CA ASP A 338 36.71 10.74 33.89
C ASP A 338 37.66 11.64 33.05
N LEU A 339 37.63 12.96 33.29
CA LEU A 339 38.71 13.88 32.88
C LEU A 339 38.99 14.95 33.95
N ALA A 340 39.33 14.50 35.16
CA ALA A 340 39.85 15.37 36.22
C ALA A 340 40.74 14.64 37.25
N LYS A 341 41.92 14.15 36.82
CA LYS A 341 43.15 14.06 37.65
C LYS A 341 44.41 13.81 36.81
N ASP A 342 45.49 14.37 37.32
CA ASP A 342 46.91 14.30 36.94
C ASP A 342 47.32 14.87 35.55
#